data_AF-A0A3D4HI12-F1
#
_entry.id   AF-A0A3D4HI12-F1
#
_cell.length_a   1.000
_cell.length_b   1.000
_cell.length_c   1.000
_cell.angle_alpha   90.00
_cell.angle_beta   90.00
_cell.angle_gamma   90.00
#
_symmetry.space_group_name_H-M   'P 1'
#
loop_
_entity.id
_entity.type
_entity.pdbx_description
1 polymer ?
#
loop_
_entity_poly.entity_id
_entity_poly.type
_entity_poly.pdbx_seq_one_letter_code
_entity_poly.pdbx_strand_id
1 'polypeptide(L)'
;MDIKKELKYIERVEARLAKKKEDLIEQEKRLQEADSKLDFLFRESGYATPKEFVEALILKFKIKLTPSGRLVKRRKRTKITAELRDSIAKNLANGMSMNAASKYYNVSYAVVVKVKKGQYNHVR
;
A
#
# COMPACT_ATOMS: atom_id res chain seq x y z
N MET A 1 -29.73 29.92 10.80
CA MET A 1 -29.13 28.68 11.34
C MET A 1 -30.20 27.94 12.11
N ASP A 2 -30.31 26.62 11.89
CA ASP A 2 -31.34 25.79 12.51
C ASP A 2 -30.70 25.06 13.71
N ILE A 3 -30.79 25.68 14.88
CA ILE A 3 -30.12 25.26 16.13
C ILE A 3 -30.45 23.80 16.47
N LYS A 4 -31.66 23.32 16.15
CA LYS A 4 -32.07 21.93 16.39
C LYS A 4 -31.28 20.93 15.54
N LYS A 5 -30.91 21.30 14.32
CA LYS A 5 -30.08 20.46 13.44
C LYS A 5 -28.64 20.40 13.92
N GLU A 6 -28.11 21.51 14.44
CA GLU A 6 -26.75 21.58 14.99
C GLU A 6 -26.61 20.73 16.26
N LEU A 7 -27.58 20.80 17.18
CA LEU A 7 -27.60 19.93 18.37
C LEU A 7 -27.64 18.45 18.01
N LYS A 8 -28.53 18.05 17.09
CA LYS A 8 -28.62 16.66 16.61
C LYS A 8 -27.36 16.18 15.88
N TYR A 9 -26.59 17.11 15.29
CA TYR A 9 -25.30 16.78 14.69
C TYR A 9 -24.23 16.54 15.76
N ILE A 10 -24.16 17.42 16.77
CA ILE A 10 -23.25 17.28 17.92
C ILE A 10 -23.46 15.95 18.63
N GLU A 11 -24.71 15.58 18.94
CA GLU A 11 -25.04 14.29 19.59
C GLU A 11 -24.53 13.08 18.80
N ARG A 12 -24.64 13.09 17.46
CA ARG A 12 -24.11 12.01 16.61
C ARG A 12 -22.59 11.97 16.62
N VAL A 13 -21.95 13.13 16.68
CA VAL A 13 -20.48 13.22 16.73
C VAL A 13 -19.98 12.69 18.08
N GLU A 14 -20.64 13.05 19.19
CA GLU A 14 -20.34 12.54 20.52
C GLU A 14 -20.51 11.02 20.60
N ALA A 15 -21.61 10.47 20.07
CA ALA A 15 -21.82 9.02 20.02
C ALA A 15 -20.73 8.30 19.21
N ARG A 16 -20.31 8.87 18.08
CA ARG A 16 -19.20 8.32 17.27
C ARG A 16 -17.86 8.40 17.99
N LEU A 17 -17.61 9.50 18.71
CA LEU A 17 -16.39 9.68 19.49
C LEU A 17 -16.33 8.72 20.68
N ALA A 18 -17.44 8.53 21.39
CA ALA A 18 -17.54 7.56 22.47
C ALA A 18 -17.21 6.15 21.98
N LYS A 19 -17.83 5.71 20.89
CA LYS A 19 -17.54 4.41 20.28
C LYS A 19 -16.07 4.27 19.87
N LYS A 20 -15.52 5.29 19.20
CA LYS A 20 -14.11 5.28 18.78
C LYS A 20 -13.16 5.21 19.98
N LYS A 21 -13.51 5.85 21.09
CA LYS A 21 -12.74 5.79 22.33
C LYS A 21 -12.76 4.38 22.93
N GLU A 22 -13.91 3.73 22.96
CA GLU A 22 -14.05 2.34 23.41
C GLU A 22 -13.21 1.39 22.53
N ASP A 23 -13.33 1.51 21.20
CA ASP A 23 -12.55 0.71 20.24
C ASP A 23 -11.04 0.88 20.45
N LEU A 24 -10.58 2.11 20.70
CA LEU A 24 -9.17 2.41 20.94
C LEU A 24 -8.67 1.84 22.27
N ILE A 25 -9.47 1.92 23.33
CA ILE A 25 -9.13 1.32 24.63
C ILE A 25 -9.05 -0.20 24.49
N GLU A 26 -9.96 -0.83 23.75
CA GLU A 26 -9.90 -2.26 23.50
C GLU A 26 -8.67 -2.66 22.69
N GLN A 27 -8.31 -1.88 21.66
CA GLN A 27 -7.09 -2.09 20.89
C GLN A 27 -5.83 -1.97 21.77
N GLU A 28 -5.77 -0.96 22.63
CA GLU A 28 -4.65 -0.76 23.55
C GLU A 28 -4.51 -1.94 24.50
N LYS A 29 -5.62 -2.42 25.09
CA LYS A 29 -5.62 -3.63 25.95
C LYS A 29 -5.13 -4.87 25.18
N ARG A 30 -5.61 -5.08 23.96
CA ARG A 30 -5.17 -6.21 23.12
C ARG A 30 -3.69 -6.15 22.79
N LEU A 31 -3.14 -4.97 22.54
CA LEU A 31 -1.71 -4.78 22.31
C LEU A 31 -0.90 -5.08 23.57
N GLN A 32 -1.31 -4.54 24.73
CA GLN A 32 -0.64 -4.80 26.01
C GLN A 32 -0.67 -6.29 26.39
N GLU A 33 -1.80 -6.98 26.16
CA GLU A 33 -1.91 -8.42 26.38
C GLU A 33 -1.01 -9.23 25.43
N ALA A 34 -0.92 -8.82 24.16
CA ALA A 34 -0.06 -9.47 23.18
C ALA A 34 1.43 -9.29 23.54
N ASP A 35 1.83 -8.08 23.91
CA ASP A 35 3.20 -7.75 24.34
C ASP A 35 3.57 -8.57 25.59
N SER A 36 2.68 -8.62 26.59
CA SER A 36 2.90 -9.41 27.81
C SER A 36 3.06 -10.90 27.51
N LYS A 37 2.30 -11.44 26.55
CA LYS A 37 2.43 -12.85 26.11
C LYS A 37 3.75 -13.10 25.39
N LEU A 38 4.20 -12.17 24.54
CA LEU A 38 5.47 -12.29 23.84
C LEU A 38 6.65 -12.25 24.80
N ASP A 39 6.62 -11.35 25.78
CA ASP A 39 7.63 -11.27 26.83
C ASP A 39 7.71 -12.55 27.65
N PHE A 40 6.56 -13.12 28.01
CA PHE A 40 6.49 -14.40 28.71
C PHE A 40 7.09 -15.53 27.87
N LEU A 41 6.67 -15.67 26.60
CA LEU A 41 7.17 -16.70 25.69
C LEU A 41 8.68 -16.57 25.47
N PHE A 42 9.19 -15.35 25.32
CA PHE A 42 10.63 -15.13 25.16
C PHE A 42 11.41 -15.55 26.41
N ARG A 43 10.94 -15.18 27.61
CA ARG A 43 11.60 -15.58 28.87
C ARG A 43 11.62 -17.10 29.07
N GLU A 44 10.52 -17.78 28.80
CA GLU A 44 10.42 -19.25 28.91
C GLU A 44 11.21 -19.99 27.82
N SER A 45 11.44 -19.35 26.67
CA SER A 45 12.10 -20.01 25.53
C SER A 45 13.58 -20.31 25.73
N GLY A 46 14.23 -19.66 26.72
CA GLY A 46 15.64 -19.90 27.06
C GLY A 46 16.66 -19.38 26.04
N TYR A 47 16.23 -18.64 25.01
CA TYR A 47 17.15 -18.00 24.06
C TYR A 47 17.80 -16.75 24.66
N ALA A 48 19.07 -16.52 24.35
CA ALA A 48 19.83 -15.41 24.93
C ALA A 48 19.37 -14.06 24.39
N THR A 49 18.93 -14.02 23.13
CA THR A 49 18.44 -12.79 22.49
C THR A 49 17.12 -13.01 21.73
N PRO A 50 16.27 -11.98 21.61
CA PRO A 50 15.04 -12.07 20.82
C PRO A 50 15.30 -12.44 19.36
N LYS A 51 16.45 -12.03 18.81
CA LYS A 51 16.85 -12.34 17.45
C LYS A 51 17.03 -13.85 17.24
N GLU A 52 17.75 -14.51 18.15
CA GLU A 52 17.94 -15.97 18.09
C GLU A 52 16.61 -16.71 18.21
N PHE A 53 15.71 -16.26 19.09
CA PHE A 53 14.37 -16.81 19.21
C PHE A 53 13.59 -16.71 17.88
N VAL A 54 13.61 -15.53 17.24
CA VAL A 54 12.95 -15.32 15.95
C VAL A 54 13.57 -16.18 14.84
N GLU A 55 14.90 -16.28 14.77
CA GLU A 55 15.59 -17.15 13.81
C GLU A 55 15.20 -18.63 14.00
N ALA A 56 15.14 -19.10 15.25
CA ALA A 56 14.70 -20.44 15.58
C ALA A 56 13.24 -20.69 15.18
N LEU A 57 12.34 -19.73 15.41
CA LEU A 57 10.95 -19.81 14.95
C LEU A 57 10.84 -19.87 13.43
N ILE A 58 11.61 -19.03 12.72
CA ILE A 58 11.65 -19.01 11.26
C ILE A 58 12.08 -20.37 10.72
N LEU A 59 13.13 -20.98 11.29
CA LEU A 59 13.62 -22.29 10.89
C LEU A 59 12.60 -23.39 11.22
N LYS A 60 12.04 -23.40 12.43
CA LYS A 60 11.10 -24.42 12.90
C LYS A 60 9.80 -24.42 12.09
N PHE A 61 9.25 -23.25 11.83
CA PHE A 61 7.97 -23.08 11.12
C PHE A 61 8.13 -22.83 9.63
N LYS A 62 9.37 -22.83 9.12
CA LYS A 62 9.70 -22.58 7.70
C LYS A 62 9.07 -21.29 7.17
N ILE A 63 9.09 -20.24 7.99
CA ILE A 63 8.52 -18.94 7.64
C ILE A 63 9.40 -18.31 6.56
N LYS A 64 8.84 -18.09 5.37
CA LYS A 64 9.52 -17.27 4.37
C LYS A 64 9.33 -15.81 4.74
N LEU A 65 10.40 -15.18 5.23
CA LEU A 65 10.45 -13.72 5.36
C LEU A 65 10.37 -13.12 3.96
N THR A 66 9.16 -12.80 3.51
CA THR A 66 9.01 -11.83 2.43
C THR A 66 9.47 -10.49 2.99
N PRO A 67 10.38 -9.77 2.32
CA PRO A 67 10.67 -8.41 2.70
C PRO A 67 9.38 -7.59 2.54
N SER A 68 8.63 -7.45 3.64
CA SER A 68 7.48 -6.58 3.73
C SER A 68 8.00 -5.16 3.53
N GLY A 69 7.84 -4.65 2.32
CA GLY A 69 8.30 -3.29 1.99
C GLY A 69 9.64 -3.23 1.26
N ARG A 70 9.82 -4.00 0.18
CA ARG A 70 10.39 -3.30 -0.99
C ARG A 70 9.42 -2.15 -1.25
N LEU A 71 9.81 -0.94 -0.83
CA LEU A 71 9.20 0.31 -1.27
C LEU A 71 9.17 0.21 -2.79
N VAL A 72 8.06 -0.26 -3.35
CA VAL A 72 7.84 -0.23 -4.78
C VAL A 72 7.86 1.26 -5.06
N LYS A 73 8.98 1.78 -5.55
CA LYS A 73 9.12 3.18 -5.94
C LYS A 73 7.94 3.45 -6.85
N ARG A 74 6.90 4.09 -6.32
CA ARG A 74 5.70 4.43 -7.08
C ARG A 74 6.22 5.26 -8.24
N ARG A 75 6.10 4.75 -9.47
CA ARG A 75 6.54 5.48 -10.65
C ARG A 75 5.80 6.82 -10.63
N LYS A 76 6.54 7.92 -10.76
CA LYS A 76 5.93 9.24 -10.90
C LYS A 76 4.98 9.20 -12.10
N ARG A 77 3.80 9.82 -11.98
CA ARG A 77 2.83 9.88 -13.06
C ARG A 77 3.46 10.62 -14.25
N THR A 78 3.70 9.92 -15.35
CA THR A 78 4.26 10.54 -16.56
C THR A 78 3.23 11.47 -17.19
N LYS A 79 3.62 12.71 -17.50
CA LYS A 79 2.84 13.61 -18.35
C LYS A 79 3.04 13.14 -19.81
N ILE A 80 1.95 12.81 -20.48
CA ILE A 80 2.00 12.39 -21.89
C ILE A 80 1.98 13.64 -22.76
N THR A 81 3.06 13.85 -23.52
CA THR A 81 3.15 14.86 -24.60
C THR A 81 2.76 14.23 -25.94
N ALA A 82 2.40 15.05 -26.93
CA ALA A 82 2.09 14.57 -28.28
C ALA A 82 3.27 13.79 -28.89
N GLU A 83 4.50 14.31 -28.76
CA GLU A 83 5.72 13.65 -29.22
C GLU A 83 5.93 12.25 -28.60
N LEU A 84 5.69 12.12 -27.29
CA LEU A 84 5.83 10.84 -26.58
C LEU A 84 4.76 9.84 -27.04
N ARG A 85 3.52 10.29 -27.23
CA ARG A 85 2.44 9.48 -27.78
C ARG A 85 2.80 8.97 -29.17
N ASP A 86 3.22 9.86 -30.06
CA ASP A 86 3.49 9.53 -31.46
C ASP A 86 4.69 8.60 -31.59
N SER A 87 5.72 8.81 -30.77
CA SER A 87 6.87 7.92 -30.68
C SER A 87 6.48 6.51 -30.22
N ILE A 88 5.65 6.41 -29.17
CA ILE A 88 5.13 5.11 -28.70
C ILE A 88 4.28 4.45 -29.79
N ALA A 89 3.36 5.19 -30.43
CA ALA A 89 2.48 4.66 -31.47
C ALA A 89 3.28 4.15 -32.67
N LYS A 90 4.28 4.92 -33.14
CA LYS A 90 5.18 4.53 -34.23
C LYS A 90 5.96 3.27 -33.90
N ASN A 91 6.53 3.16 -32.70
CA ASN A 91 7.30 1.98 -32.32
C ASN A 91 6.42 0.72 -32.14
N LEU A 92 5.19 0.88 -31.66
CA LEU A 92 4.21 -0.21 -31.64
C LEU A 92 3.82 -0.66 -33.05
N ALA A 93 3.65 0.28 -33.99
CA ALA A 93 3.39 -0.03 -35.40
C ALA A 93 4.57 -0.75 -36.07
N ASN A 94 5.80 -0.43 -35.66
CA ASN A 94 7.03 -1.10 -36.10
C ASN A 94 7.26 -2.48 -35.43
N GLY A 95 6.28 -3.02 -34.71
CA GLY A 95 6.35 -4.36 -34.11
C GLY A 95 6.95 -4.44 -32.71
N MET A 96 7.27 -3.31 -32.06
CA MET A 96 7.74 -3.33 -30.68
C MET A 96 6.62 -3.83 -29.74
N SER A 97 6.96 -4.78 -28.85
CA SER A 97 5.99 -5.25 -27.86
C SER A 97 5.64 -4.15 -26.85
N MET A 98 4.39 -4.16 -26.34
CA MET A 98 3.94 -3.16 -25.36
C MET A 98 4.79 -3.16 -24.07
N ASN A 99 5.31 -4.32 -23.67
CA ASN A 99 6.21 -4.42 -22.52
C ASN A 99 7.58 -3.79 -22.81
N ALA A 100 8.13 -4.02 -24.01
CA ALA A 100 9.36 -3.37 -24.45
C ALA A 100 9.18 -1.84 -24.51
N ALA A 101 8.08 -1.36 -25.08
CA ALA A 101 7.76 0.07 -25.12
C ALA A 101 7.61 0.67 -23.72
N SER A 102 6.94 -0.01 -22.78
CA SER A 102 6.80 0.44 -21.39
C SER A 102 8.15 0.65 -20.71
N LYS A 103 9.10 -0.26 -20.94
CA LYS A 103 10.46 -0.15 -20.40
C LYS A 103 11.27 0.93 -21.10
N TYR A 104 11.24 0.94 -22.44
CA TYR A 104 12.01 1.87 -23.27
C TYR A 104 11.67 3.34 -22.97
N TYR A 105 10.38 3.66 -22.86
CA TYR A 105 9.92 5.02 -22.58
C TYR A 105 9.74 5.31 -21.08
N ASN A 106 10.08 4.36 -20.19
CA ASN A 106 9.87 4.46 -18.75
C ASN A 106 8.43 4.91 -18.35
N VAL A 107 7.43 4.40 -19.08
CA VAL A 107 6.01 4.66 -18.84
C VAL A 107 5.35 3.41 -18.28
N SER A 108 4.21 3.57 -17.60
CA SER A 108 3.44 2.39 -17.18
C SER A 108 2.90 1.64 -18.39
N TYR A 109 2.78 0.32 -18.27
CA TYR A 109 2.16 -0.50 -19.31
C TYR A 109 0.75 -0.01 -19.66
N ALA A 110 -0.01 0.44 -18.64
CA ALA A 110 -1.33 1.03 -18.83
C ALA A 110 -1.31 2.26 -19.76
N VAL A 111 -0.29 3.12 -19.68
CA VAL A 111 -0.13 4.25 -20.59
C VAL A 111 0.06 3.77 -22.03
N VAL A 112 0.91 2.76 -22.25
CA VAL A 112 1.14 2.18 -23.59
C VAL A 112 -0.17 1.63 -24.18
N VAL A 113 -0.97 0.93 -23.37
CA VAL A 113 -2.29 0.44 -23.79
C VAL A 113 -3.23 1.59 -24.17
N LYS A 114 -3.23 2.69 -23.42
CA LYS A 114 -4.04 3.87 -23.72
C LYS A 114 -3.61 4.57 -25.01
N VAL A 115 -2.30 4.66 -25.27
CA VAL A 115 -1.76 5.17 -26.54
C VAL A 115 -2.22 4.28 -27.70
N LYS A 116 -2.07 2.95 -27.57
CA LYS A 116 -2.53 2.00 -28.59
C LYS A 116 -4.03 2.10 -28.87
N LYS A 117 -4.85 2.35 -27.83
CA LYS A 117 -6.31 2.53 -27.94
C LYS A 117 -6.73 3.93 -28.41
N GLY A 118 -5.79 4.82 -28.74
CA GLY A 118 -6.09 6.19 -29.18
C GLY A 118 -6.62 7.12 -28.08
N GLN A 119 -6.57 6.72 -26.81
CA GLN A 119 -7.12 7.51 -25.70
C GLN A 119 -6.34 8.80 -25.42
N TYR A 120 -5.16 8.97 -26.03
CA TYR A 120 -4.31 10.17 -25.93
C TYR A 120 -4.28 11.00 -27.22
N ASN A 121 -5.15 10.74 -28.20
CA ASN A 121 -5.15 11.48 -29.48
C ASN A 121 -5.53 12.96 -29.32
N HIS A 122 -6.21 13.32 -28.22
CA HIS A 122 -6.56 14.70 -27.89
C HIS A 122 -5.37 15.54 -27.37
N VAL A 123 -4.25 14.90 -27.01
CA VAL A 123 -3.03 15.60 -26.56
C VAL A 123 -2.40 16.26 -27.79
N ARG A 124 -2.36 17.60 -27.80
CA ARG A 124 -1.68 18.40 -28.84
C ARG A 124 -0.25 18.69 -28.45
#